data_AF-A0AAW0LHY0-F1
#
_entry.id   AF-A0AAW0LHY0-F1
#
_cell.length_a   1.000
_cell.length_b   1.000
_cell.length_c   1.000
_cell.angle_alpha   90.00
_cell.angle_beta   90.00
_cell.angle_gamma   90.00
#
_symmetry.space_group_name_H-M   'P 1'
#
loop_
_entity.id
_entity.type
_entity.pdbx_description
1 polymer ?
#
loop_
_entity_poly.entity_id
_entity_poly.type
_entity_poly.pdbx_seq_one_letter_code
_entity_poly.pdbx_strand_id
1 'polypeptide(L)'
;MYRTAKLMDTGNLVVSHVEQENLRERVVWQSFENPTDTFIPGMKMDASLALTSWKSYDDPAPGNFTFRQDQEEVNQFIIWKRSLRFWKSGVSGKIISSDQMTSALFYFLSNFTSNLVHNESSMPYLASPLYSDTRLVMNFSGQLQYLKWDTERIWSLIWAEPRDRCSVYNACGNFASCDSKNDIMCNCLPGFKPSLLESWNRGDFSGGCTRKSILCGKNTESDIFLSLEMMKVGNPDTQFNAKNDMECKIECLDNCRCQAYSYEVSNITRRGGTGSSVCWIWSEELNNLQEEYDSGQNLFVRVAISDTESTTRNCETCGTNMIPYPLSTGPKCGDPMYFNFHCNITTGQVSFDAPGGTYRVTNIYPEKRKFIVQIKDANNCGDRSLQDKILQFNRSSPFKVISWCNFGQANFSSDLSFKGEDEFEIGWDPPPEPTCSSPTDCKDWPNSTCNSTGDGKRRCLCKSNFVWDSLSLNCTQGKDMLLSKSMQ
;
A
#
# COMPACT_ATOMS: atom_id res chain seq x y z
N MET A 1 -24.69 48.78 -30.99
CA MET A 1 -24.10 47.83 -30.03
C MET A 1 -23.45 46.70 -30.81
N TYR A 2 -22.32 46.16 -30.35
CA TYR A 2 -21.70 45.00 -30.98
C TYR A 2 -21.11 44.06 -29.92
N ARG A 3 -20.92 42.79 -30.29
CA ARG A 3 -20.24 41.78 -29.47
C ARG A 3 -18.85 41.53 -30.07
N THR A 4 -17.88 41.33 -29.21
CA THR A 4 -16.51 41.02 -29.58
C THR A 4 -16.09 39.69 -28.97
N ALA A 5 -15.34 38.90 -29.73
CA ALA A 5 -14.63 37.74 -29.23
C ALA A 5 -13.13 38.03 -29.33
N LYS A 6 -12.40 37.92 -28.23
CA LYS A 6 -10.98 38.24 -28.15
C LYS A 6 -10.23 37.12 -27.42
N LEU A 7 -9.18 36.61 -28.04
CA LEU A 7 -8.21 35.75 -27.37
C LEU A 7 -7.19 36.65 -26.66
N MET A 8 -7.11 36.51 -25.34
CA MET A 8 -6.17 37.25 -24.49
C MET A 8 -4.80 36.57 -24.50
N ASP A 9 -3.74 37.31 -24.15
CA ASP A 9 -2.37 36.76 -24.05
C ASP A 9 -2.25 35.64 -23.01
N THR A 10 -3.17 35.59 -22.04
CA THR A 10 -3.29 34.50 -21.06
C THR A 10 -3.84 33.20 -21.65
N GLY A 11 -4.35 33.22 -22.89
CA GLY A 11 -5.08 32.11 -23.50
C GLY A 11 -6.59 32.12 -23.23
N ASN A 12 -7.10 33.08 -22.44
CA ASN A 12 -8.54 33.20 -22.19
C ASN A 12 -9.26 33.77 -23.42
N LEU A 13 -10.22 33.04 -23.96
CA LEU A 13 -11.10 33.52 -25.03
C LEU A 13 -12.32 34.17 -24.38
N VAL A 14 -12.43 35.49 -24.51
CA VAL A 14 -13.47 36.29 -23.85
C VAL A 14 -14.46 36.81 -24.89
N VAL A 15 -15.75 36.60 -24.62
CA VAL A 15 -16.82 37.24 -25.37
C VAL A 15 -17.40 38.37 -24.53
N SER A 16 -17.40 39.58 -25.09
CA SER A 16 -17.86 40.78 -24.41
C SER A 16 -18.92 41.53 -25.22
N HIS A 17 -19.76 42.27 -24.50
CA HIS A 17 -20.76 43.16 -25.05
C HIS A 17 -20.34 44.61 -24.79
N VAL A 18 -20.28 45.42 -25.85
CA VAL A 18 -19.87 46.83 -25.76
C VAL A 18 -21.08 47.74 -26.01
N GLU A 19 -21.43 48.51 -24.97
CA GLU A 19 -22.47 49.53 -25.06
C GLU A 19 -21.93 50.81 -25.72
N GLN A 20 -22.59 51.27 -26.78
CA GLN A 20 -22.12 52.39 -27.62
C GLN A 20 -22.06 53.73 -26.88
N GLU A 21 -22.90 53.93 -25.87
CA GLU A 21 -23.04 55.23 -25.20
C GLU A 21 -21.96 55.48 -24.15
N ASN A 22 -21.43 54.43 -23.50
CA ASN A 22 -20.50 54.55 -22.38
C ASN A 22 -19.18 53.78 -22.55
N LEU A 23 -18.96 53.10 -23.70
CA LEU A 23 -17.83 52.20 -23.95
C LEU A 23 -17.61 51.15 -22.85
N ARG A 24 -18.66 50.82 -22.08
CA ARG A 24 -18.58 49.81 -21.03
C ARG A 24 -18.56 48.44 -21.68
N GLU A 25 -17.47 47.73 -21.44
CA GLU A 25 -17.29 46.34 -21.85
C GLU A 25 -17.80 45.41 -20.74
N ARG A 26 -18.82 44.61 -21.04
CA ARG A 26 -19.33 43.58 -20.13
C ARG A 26 -18.97 42.21 -20.65
N VAL A 27 -18.20 41.44 -19.89
CA VAL A 27 -17.96 40.02 -20.19
C VAL A 27 -19.26 39.24 -20.06
N VAL A 28 -19.60 38.48 -21.10
CA VAL A 28 -20.80 37.62 -21.14
C VAL A 28 -20.45 36.14 -21.13
N TRP A 29 -19.23 35.77 -21.53
CA TRP A 29 -18.71 34.41 -21.49
C TRP A 29 -17.18 34.44 -21.55
N GLN A 30 -16.53 33.46 -20.91
CA GLN A 30 -15.09 33.25 -21.02
C GLN A 30 -14.72 31.76 -21.02
N SER A 31 -13.69 31.39 -21.78
CA SER A 31 -13.24 29.99 -21.87
C SER A 31 -12.69 29.46 -20.55
N PHE A 32 -12.11 30.31 -19.71
CA PHE A 32 -11.57 29.91 -18.40
C PHE A 32 -12.62 29.41 -17.42
N GLU A 33 -13.90 29.75 -17.61
CA GLU A 33 -15.02 29.20 -16.83
C GLU A 33 -15.53 27.85 -17.37
N ASN A 34 -15.05 27.41 -18.54
CA ASN A 34 -15.52 26.21 -19.23
C ASN A 34 -14.34 25.39 -19.77
N PRO A 35 -13.46 24.86 -18.89
CA PRO A 35 -12.28 24.14 -19.30
C PRO A 35 -12.61 22.73 -19.83
N THR A 36 -11.65 22.17 -20.56
CA THR A 36 -11.66 20.76 -20.98
C THR A 36 -10.92 19.91 -19.95
N ASP A 37 -9.82 19.29 -20.34
CA ASP A 37 -8.89 18.48 -19.55
C ASP A 37 -7.73 19.30 -18.97
N THR A 38 -7.52 20.52 -19.47
CA THR A 38 -6.29 21.29 -19.20
C THR A 38 -6.57 22.54 -18.38
N PHE A 39 -5.75 22.76 -17.36
CA PHE A 39 -5.66 24.00 -16.59
C PHE A 39 -4.34 24.70 -16.90
N ILE A 40 -4.40 26.02 -17.14
CA ILE A 40 -3.25 26.87 -17.47
C ILE A 40 -3.15 28.06 -16.51
N PRO A 41 -1.97 28.70 -16.39
CA PRO A 41 -1.79 29.89 -15.58
C PRO A 41 -2.83 30.98 -15.86
N GLY A 42 -3.39 31.56 -14.80
CA GLY A 42 -4.44 32.58 -14.86
C GLY A 42 -5.87 32.03 -14.74
N MET A 43 -6.06 30.72 -14.83
CA MET A 43 -7.30 30.08 -14.41
C MET A 43 -7.39 30.03 -12.87
N LYS A 44 -8.59 29.75 -12.36
CA LYS A 44 -8.85 29.58 -10.93
C LYS A 44 -9.65 28.30 -10.71
N MET A 45 -9.10 27.36 -9.96
CA MET A 45 -9.82 26.15 -9.56
C MET A 45 -10.69 26.48 -8.35
N ASP A 46 -11.96 26.80 -8.59
CA ASP A 46 -12.96 26.94 -7.55
C ASP A 46 -13.97 25.80 -7.58
N ALA A 47 -14.94 25.80 -6.65
CA ALA A 47 -15.91 24.73 -6.50
C ALA A 47 -16.79 24.47 -7.74
N SER A 48 -16.85 25.41 -8.69
CA SER A 48 -17.62 25.28 -9.93
C SER A 48 -16.81 24.70 -11.09
N LEU A 49 -15.47 24.77 -11.01
CA LEU A 49 -14.58 24.35 -12.06
C LEU A 49 -14.22 22.86 -11.91
N ALA A 50 -14.19 22.14 -13.04
CA ALA A 50 -13.69 20.77 -13.10
C ALA A 50 -12.95 20.54 -14.41
N LEU A 51 -11.79 19.88 -14.35
CA LEU A 51 -11.14 19.34 -15.54
C LEU A 51 -11.72 17.98 -15.85
N THR A 52 -12.10 17.74 -17.09
CA THR A 52 -12.63 16.44 -17.55
C THR A 52 -11.67 15.85 -18.55
N SER A 53 -11.23 14.62 -18.31
CA SER A 53 -10.31 13.93 -19.20
C SER A 53 -10.90 13.77 -20.59
N TRP A 54 -10.04 13.60 -21.59
CA TRP A 54 -10.47 13.03 -22.87
C TRP A 54 -10.91 11.58 -22.69
N LYS A 55 -11.66 11.07 -23.67
CA LYS A 55 -12.16 9.70 -23.67
C LYS A 55 -11.09 8.69 -24.07
N SER A 56 -10.21 9.06 -24.98
CA SER A 56 -8.99 8.32 -25.35
C SER A 56 -7.89 9.30 -25.75
N TYR A 57 -6.74 8.77 -26.15
CA TYR A 57 -5.62 9.56 -26.67
C TYR A 57 -6.01 10.44 -27.88
N ASP A 58 -6.94 9.98 -28.71
CA ASP A 58 -7.35 10.57 -29.98
C ASP A 58 -8.81 11.07 -30.03
N ASP A 59 -9.63 10.72 -29.03
CA ASP A 59 -11.03 11.18 -28.90
C ASP A 59 -11.17 12.24 -27.80
N PRO A 60 -11.28 13.55 -28.14
CA PRO A 60 -11.40 14.64 -27.17
C PRO A 60 -12.79 14.73 -26.54
N ALA A 61 -13.72 13.81 -26.84
CA ALA A 61 -14.99 13.73 -26.13
C ALA A 61 -14.76 13.54 -24.62
N PRO A 62 -15.70 13.98 -23.77
CA PRO A 62 -15.61 13.81 -22.32
C PRO A 62 -15.39 12.34 -21.93
N GLY A 63 -14.33 12.10 -21.18
CA GLY A 63 -13.94 10.80 -20.65
C GLY A 63 -14.55 10.48 -19.28
N ASN A 64 -13.96 9.50 -18.60
CA ASN A 64 -14.48 9.00 -17.32
C ASN A 64 -13.91 9.72 -16.09
N PHE A 65 -12.86 10.53 -16.25
CA PHE A 65 -12.14 11.12 -15.11
C PHE A 65 -12.38 12.61 -15.00
N THR A 66 -12.63 13.08 -13.79
CA THR A 66 -12.77 14.52 -13.50
C THR A 66 -11.96 14.94 -12.29
N PHE A 67 -11.21 16.03 -12.41
CA PHE A 67 -10.46 16.64 -11.31
C PHE A 67 -11.13 17.94 -10.87
N ARG A 68 -11.42 18.07 -9.57
CA ARG A 68 -12.10 19.24 -8.99
C ARG A 68 -11.76 19.42 -7.51
N GLN A 69 -12.10 20.58 -6.96
CA GLN A 69 -12.02 20.84 -5.53
C GLN A 69 -13.02 19.97 -4.75
N ASP A 70 -12.61 19.46 -3.58
CA ASP A 70 -13.50 18.80 -2.63
C ASP A 70 -14.47 19.83 -2.05
N GLN A 71 -15.75 19.48 -2.01
CA GLN A 71 -16.80 20.34 -1.47
C GLN A 71 -16.97 20.16 0.05
N GLU A 72 -16.50 19.04 0.59
CA GLU A 72 -16.59 18.73 2.02
C GLU A 72 -15.43 19.34 2.81
N GLU A 73 -14.24 19.40 2.21
CA GLU A 73 -13.01 19.85 2.86
C GLU A 73 -12.34 21.00 2.08
N VAL A 74 -12.16 22.13 2.76
CA VAL A 74 -11.51 23.32 2.17
C VAL A 74 -10.06 22.98 1.81
N ASN A 75 -9.62 23.41 0.63
CA ASN A 75 -8.27 23.17 0.09
C ASN A 75 -7.91 21.69 -0.07
N GLN A 76 -8.88 20.82 -0.36
CA GLN A 76 -8.59 19.48 -0.88
C GLN A 76 -9.12 19.35 -2.30
N PHE A 77 -8.53 18.42 -3.05
CA PHE A 77 -8.89 18.12 -4.43
C PHE A 77 -9.09 16.63 -4.61
N ILE A 78 -10.00 16.26 -5.51
CA ILE A 78 -10.37 14.88 -5.78
C ILE A 78 -10.33 14.64 -7.29
N ILE A 79 -9.74 13.50 -7.67
CA ILE A 79 -9.97 12.89 -8.98
C ILE A 79 -11.08 11.86 -8.81
N TRP A 80 -12.15 12.04 -9.58
CA TRP A 80 -13.26 11.09 -9.67
C TRP A 80 -13.11 10.25 -10.92
N LYS A 81 -13.36 8.94 -10.81
CA LYS A 81 -13.63 8.05 -11.94
C LYS A 81 -15.14 7.79 -11.94
N ARG A 82 -15.89 8.54 -12.75
CA ARG A 82 -17.36 8.62 -12.67
C ARG A 82 -17.80 9.01 -11.26
N SER A 83 -18.43 8.10 -10.51
CA SER A 83 -18.89 8.30 -9.14
C SER A 83 -17.95 7.73 -8.07
N LEU A 84 -16.82 7.13 -8.47
CA LEU A 84 -15.85 6.56 -7.54
C LEU A 84 -14.72 7.56 -7.28
N ARG A 85 -14.35 7.74 -6.01
CA ARG A 85 -13.16 8.51 -5.64
C ARG A 85 -11.94 7.72 -6.12
N PHE A 86 -11.18 8.30 -7.04
CA PHE A 86 -10.01 7.66 -7.65
C PHE A 86 -8.71 8.11 -6.99
N TRP A 87 -8.65 9.37 -6.58
CA TRP A 87 -7.57 9.96 -5.81
C TRP A 87 -8.12 11.13 -5.00
N LYS A 88 -7.55 11.39 -3.82
CA LYS A 88 -7.89 12.56 -3.00
C LYS A 88 -6.59 13.11 -2.40
N SER A 89 -6.42 14.43 -2.46
CA SER A 89 -5.28 15.08 -1.82
C SER A 89 -5.44 15.02 -0.30
N GLY A 90 -4.36 14.72 0.44
CA GLY A 90 -4.39 14.80 1.89
C GLY A 90 -5.23 13.72 2.59
N VAL A 91 -5.45 12.56 1.95
CA VAL A 91 -6.16 11.40 2.54
C VAL A 91 -5.55 10.95 3.87
N SER A 92 -4.24 11.12 4.00
CA SER A 92 -3.48 10.76 5.19
C SER A 92 -3.39 11.91 6.24
N GLY A 93 -4.05 13.04 5.93
CA GLY A 93 -4.40 14.13 6.83
C GLY A 93 -3.31 14.62 7.80
N LYS A 94 -3.71 14.92 9.03
CA LYS A 94 -2.87 15.50 10.11
C LYS A 94 -1.63 14.66 10.47
N ILE A 95 -1.61 13.38 10.08
CA ILE A 95 -0.58 12.41 10.43
C ILE A 95 0.53 12.41 9.38
N ILE A 96 0.17 12.45 8.09
CA ILE A 96 1.10 12.25 6.99
C ILE A 96 0.87 13.31 5.89
N SER A 97 1.90 14.13 5.64
CA SER A 97 1.82 15.27 4.73
C SER A 97 2.20 15.00 3.27
N SER A 98 2.70 13.82 2.90
CA SER A 98 3.28 13.61 1.55
C SER A 98 2.26 13.33 0.44
N ASP A 99 1.01 12.98 0.77
CA ASP A 99 -0.09 13.02 -0.21
C ASP A 99 -0.72 14.42 -0.33
N GLN A 100 -0.14 15.42 0.36
CA GLN A 100 -0.56 16.80 0.17
C GLN A 100 0.03 17.32 -1.13
N MET A 101 -0.83 17.99 -1.90
CA MET A 101 -0.36 18.76 -3.05
C MET A 101 0.69 19.77 -2.58
N THR A 102 1.76 19.97 -3.37
CA THR A 102 2.80 20.93 -2.97
C THR A 102 2.20 22.35 -2.89
N SER A 103 2.74 23.20 -2.02
CA SER A 103 2.31 24.61 -1.92
C SER A 103 2.37 25.34 -3.26
N ALA A 104 3.31 24.94 -4.15
CA ALA A 104 3.41 25.46 -5.51
C ALA A 104 2.20 25.06 -6.37
N LEU A 105 1.75 23.81 -6.31
CA LEU A 105 0.56 23.36 -7.02
C LEU A 105 -0.71 23.99 -6.44
N PHE A 106 -0.81 24.13 -5.11
CA PHE A 106 -1.93 24.84 -4.47
C PHE A 106 -2.01 26.29 -4.94
N TYR A 107 -0.86 26.97 -5.01
CA TYR A 107 -0.77 28.32 -5.54
C TYR A 107 -1.13 28.36 -7.04
N PHE A 108 -0.67 27.40 -7.84
CA PHE A 108 -1.00 27.28 -9.26
C PHE A 108 -2.51 27.15 -9.52
N LEU A 109 -3.23 26.42 -8.66
CA LEU A 109 -4.68 26.26 -8.75
C LEU A 109 -5.46 27.46 -8.17
N SER A 110 -4.80 28.34 -7.42
CA SER A 110 -5.40 29.57 -6.90
C SER A 110 -5.50 30.65 -7.99
N ASN A 111 -6.31 31.68 -7.78
CA ASN A 111 -6.53 32.77 -8.74
C ASN A 111 -5.27 33.65 -9.02
N PHE A 112 -4.07 33.26 -8.59
CA PHE A 112 -2.81 34.04 -8.62
C PHE A 112 -2.90 35.47 -8.02
N THR A 113 -4.07 35.86 -7.50
CA THR A 113 -4.46 37.19 -7.02
C THR A 113 -4.76 37.21 -5.53
N SER A 114 -4.80 36.03 -4.87
CA SER A 114 -4.86 35.99 -3.41
C SER A 114 -3.51 36.45 -2.86
N ASN A 115 -3.49 37.65 -2.29
CA ASN A 115 -2.47 38.05 -1.34
C ASN A 115 -2.49 37.04 -0.20
N LEU A 116 -1.60 36.04 -0.25
CA LEU A 116 -1.25 35.28 0.94
C LEU A 116 -0.71 36.31 1.94
N VAL A 117 -1.44 36.47 3.04
CA VAL A 117 -1.07 37.36 4.13
C VAL A 117 0.33 36.96 4.62
N HIS A 118 1.25 37.91 4.43
CA HIS A 118 2.63 38.04 4.86
C HIS A 118 3.29 36.91 5.67
N ASN A 119 4.41 36.41 5.12
CA ASN A 119 5.72 36.62 5.75
C ASN A 119 6.70 37.11 4.68
N GLU A 120 7.43 38.18 5.01
CA GLU A 120 8.36 38.89 4.13
C GLU A 120 9.54 38.01 3.70
N SER A 121 9.44 37.38 2.53
CA SER A 121 10.54 37.10 1.58
C SER A 121 10.12 36.06 0.53
N SER A 122 9.15 36.37 -0.33
CA SER A 122 9.20 36.09 -1.78
C SER A 122 7.82 36.20 -2.46
N MET A 123 7.85 36.92 -3.59
CA MET A 123 6.89 36.98 -4.71
C MET A 123 5.60 37.80 -4.58
N PRO A 124 5.62 39.02 -5.15
CA PRO A 124 4.44 39.69 -5.69
C PRO A 124 4.33 39.53 -7.24
N TYR A 125 3.10 39.24 -7.67
CA TYR A 125 2.40 39.57 -8.93
C TYR A 125 2.88 39.07 -10.31
N LEU A 126 1.87 38.57 -11.05
CA LEU A 126 1.84 38.13 -12.46
C LEU A 126 2.78 36.97 -12.78
N ALA A 127 2.20 35.79 -12.98
CA ALA A 127 2.85 34.58 -13.50
C ALA A 127 4.33 34.51 -13.10
N SER A 128 4.60 34.12 -11.84
CA SER A 128 5.97 33.80 -11.42
C SER A 128 6.67 33.06 -12.57
N PRO A 129 7.91 33.41 -12.96
CA PRO A 129 8.63 32.71 -14.03
C PRO A 129 8.65 31.18 -13.85
N LEU A 130 8.41 30.72 -12.62
CA LEU A 130 8.19 29.34 -12.23
C LEU A 130 7.03 28.64 -12.98
N TYR A 131 5.96 29.37 -13.31
CA TYR A 131 4.75 28.83 -13.97
C TYR A 131 4.68 29.16 -15.47
N SER A 132 5.68 29.83 -16.04
CA SER A 132 5.77 30.04 -17.50
C SER A 132 5.79 28.70 -18.22
N ASP A 133 4.97 28.59 -19.27
CA ASP A 133 4.88 27.40 -20.13
C ASP A 133 4.63 26.12 -19.33
N THR A 134 3.78 26.23 -18.31
CA THR A 134 3.31 25.08 -17.51
C THR A 134 1.83 24.84 -17.74
N ARG A 135 1.41 23.59 -17.55
CA ARG A 135 0.00 23.21 -17.57
C ARG A 135 -0.25 22.01 -16.67
N LEU A 136 -1.48 21.91 -16.19
CA LEU A 136 -1.98 20.73 -15.48
C LEU A 136 -3.02 20.06 -16.37
N VAL A 137 -2.85 18.76 -16.66
CA VAL A 137 -3.68 18.03 -17.60
C VAL A 137 -4.30 16.82 -16.92
N MET A 138 -5.62 16.67 -17.02
CA MET A 138 -6.33 15.47 -16.63
C MET A 138 -6.26 14.44 -17.77
N ASN A 139 -5.25 13.57 -17.74
CA ASN A 139 -5.02 12.58 -18.80
C ASN A 139 -6.20 11.58 -18.91
N PHE A 140 -6.46 11.06 -20.12
CA PHE A 140 -7.48 10.05 -20.38
C PHE A 140 -7.30 8.76 -19.55
N SER A 141 -6.08 8.45 -19.11
CA SER A 141 -5.77 7.32 -18.22
C SER A 141 -6.20 7.54 -16.76
N GLY A 142 -6.62 8.76 -16.39
CA GLY A 142 -7.00 9.10 -15.03
C GLY A 142 -5.85 9.66 -14.17
N GLN A 143 -4.68 9.90 -14.76
CA GLN A 143 -3.56 10.56 -14.10
C GLN A 143 -3.58 12.07 -14.35
N LEU A 144 -3.61 12.86 -13.29
CA LEU A 144 -3.42 14.31 -13.32
C LEU A 144 -1.94 14.61 -13.45
N GLN A 145 -1.54 15.35 -14.49
CA GLN A 145 -0.14 15.56 -14.85
C GLN A 145 0.19 17.05 -14.86
N TYR A 146 1.16 17.46 -14.04
CA TYR A 146 1.75 18.79 -14.08
C TYR A 146 2.98 18.77 -14.97
N LEU A 147 2.91 19.51 -16.07
CA LEU A 147 3.86 19.50 -17.17
C LEU A 147 4.50 20.87 -17.31
N LYS A 148 5.80 20.89 -17.63
CA LYS A 148 6.53 22.10 -18.01
C LYS A 148 7.13 21.92 -19.40
N TRP A 149 6.99 22.95 -20.22
CA TRP A 149 7.66 22.99 -21.52
C TRP A 149 9.15 23.23 -21.31
N ASP A 150 9.97 22.30 -21.77
CA ASP A 150 11.42 22.36 -21.62
C ASP A 150 12.13 23.02 -22.80
N THR A 151 13.45 23.16 -22.68
CA THR A 151 14.31 23.74 -23.74
C THR A 151 14.39 22.88 -25.00
N GLU A 152 14.09 21.59 -24.89
CA GLU A 152 14.06 20.64 -26.01
C GLU A 152 12.72 20.68 -26.76
N ARG A 153 11.79 21.55 -26.32
CA ARG A 153 10.43 21.68 -26.88
C ARG A 153 9.61 20.42 -26.69
N ILE A 154 9.75 19.80 -25.52
CA ILE A 154 8.97 18.64 -25.11
C ILE A 154 8.25 19.00 -23.79
N TRP A 155 7.09 18.38 -23.58
CA TRP A 155 6.40 18.47 -22.29
C TRP A 155 7.08 17.52 -21.30
N SER A 156 7.85 18.10 -20.38
CA SER A 156 8.49 17.37 -19.29
C SER A 156 7.52 17.18 -18.12
N LEU A 157 7.36 15.95 -17.65
CA LEU A 157 6.53 15.62 -16.48
C LEU A 157 7.25 16.02 -15.19
N ILE A 158 6.65 16.94 -14.44
CA ILE A 158 7.20 17.45 -13.18
C ILE A 158 6.56 16.74 -11.98
N TRP A 159 5.25 16.49 -12.06
CA TRP A 159 4.49 15.85 -10.99
C TRP A 159 3.25 15.17 -11.57
N ALA A 160 2.82 14.07 -10.95
CA ALA A 160 1.63 13.35 -11.37
C ALA A 160 0.95 12.63 -10.23
N GLU A 161 -0.39 12.56 -10.27
CA GLU A 161 -1.20 11.77 -9.34
C GLU A 161 -2.33 11.02 -10.06
N PRO A 162 -2.66 9.78 -9.68
CA PRO A 162 -1.90 8.90 -8.78
C PRO A 162 -0.47 8.66 -9.28
N ARG A 163 0.52 8.78 -8.41
CA ARG A 163 1.94 8.56 -8.77
C ARG A 163 2.26 7.10 -9.08
N ASP A 164 1.60 6.18 -8.36
CA ASP A 164 1.74 4.74 -8.51
C ASP A 164 0.40 4.03 -8.23
N ARG A 165 0.43 2.69 -8.27
CA ARG A 165 -0.76 1.85 -8.02
C ARG A 165 -1.32 1.99 -6.61
N CYS A 166 -0.50 2.30 -5.61
CA CYS A 166 -0.93 2.48 -4.21
C CYS A 166 -1.40 3.89 -3.90
N SER A 167 -1.10 4.84 -4.77
CA SER A 167 -1.60 6.22 -4.71
C SER A 167 -3.08 6.30 -5.11
N VAL A 168 -3.63 5.26 -5.77
CA VAL A 168 -5.07 5.16 -6.04
C VAL A 168 -5.81 5.02 -4.71
N TYR A 169 -6.87 5.80 -4.54
CA TYR A 169 -7.63 5.86 -3.29
C TYR A 169 -8.16 4.46 -2.92
N ASN A 170 -7.74 3.99 -1.73
CA ASN A 170 -8.12 2.68 -1.19
C ASN A 170 -7.93 1.50 -2.16
N ALA A 171 -6.82 1.49 -2.91
CA ALA A 171 -6.55 0.53 -3.98
C ALA A 171 -6.75 -0.95 -3.59
N CYS A 172 -6.39 -1.32 -2.37
CA CYS A 172 -6.48 -2.69 -1.86
C CYS A 172 -7.74 -2.98 -1.03
N GLY A 173 -8.61 -1.99 -0.84
CA GLY A 173 -9.76 -2.09 0.06
C GLY A 173 -9.37 -2.11 1.54
N ASN A 174 -10.37 -2.31 2.39
CA ASN A 174 -10.19 -2.21 3.84
C ASN A 174 -9.35 -3.37 4.40
N PHE A 175 -8.54 -3.11 5.43
CA PHE A 175 -7.64 -4.07 6.10
C PHE A 175 -6.67 -4.83 5.17
N ALA A 176 -6.41 -4.29 3.99
CA ALA A 176 -5.40 -4.77 3.06
C ALA A 176 -4.34 -3.69 2.86
N SER A 177 -3.07 -4.06 2.98
CA SER A 177 -1.95 -3.18 2.69
C SER A 177 -1.61 -3.17 1.21
N CYS A 178 -1.11 -2.02 0.74
CA CYS A 178 -0.61 -1.83 -0.60
C CYS A 178 0.91 -1.64 -0.63
N ASP A 179 1.60 -2.34 -1.52
CA ASP A 179 2.99 -2.13 -1.86
C ASP A 179 3.15 -2.08 -3.38
N SER A 180 3.48 -0.90 -3.91
CA SER A 180 3.53 -0.66 -5.35
C SER A 180 4.73 -1.36 -6.01
N LYS A 181 5.71 -1.78 -5.21
CA LYS A 181 6.91 -2.49 -5.65
C LYS A 181 6.64 -3.97 -5.93
N ASN A 182 5.60 -4.56 -5.33
CA ASN A 182 5.25 -5.96 -5.51
C ASN A 182 4.42 -6.17 -6.79
N ASP A 183 4.53 -7.33 -7.45
CA ASP A 183 3.71 -7.65 -8.62
C ASP A 183 2.23 -7.68 -8.24
N ILE A 184 1.91 -8.49 -7.22
CA ILE A 184 0.65 -8.44 -6.49
C ILE A 184 0.78 -7.38 -5.40
N MET A 185 0.30 -6.18 -5.72
CA MET A 185 0.46 -5.02 -4.85
C MET A 185 -0.33 -5.10 -3.54
N CYS A 186 -1.35 -5.96 -3.45
CA CYS A 186 -2.29 -5.98 -2.33
C CYS A 186 -2.18 -7.26 -1.51
N ASN A 187 -2.03 -7.11 -0.20
CA ASN A 187 -2.01 -8.22 0.75
C ASN A 187 -2.95 -7.94 1.92
N CYS A 188 -3.72 -8.95 2.36
CA CYS A 188 -4.46 -8.82 3.62
C CYS A 188 -3.48 -8.76 4.78
N LEU A 189 -3.76 -7.89 5.76
CA LEU A 189 -2.97 -7.87 6.99
C LEU A 189 -3.02 -9.24 7.69
N PRO A 190 -1.95 -9.64 8.42
CA PRO A 190 -1.98 -10.78 9.33
C PRO A 190 -3.20 -10.70 10.26
N GLY A 191 -3.94 -11.81 10.40
CA GLY A 191 -5.23 -11.83 11.09
C GLY A 191 -6.47 -11.64 10.20
N PHE A 192 -6.29 -11.31 8.92
CA PHE A 192 -7.36 -11.03 7.98
C PHE A 192 -7.33 -11.97 6.77
N LYS A 193 -8.45 -12.06 6.05
CA LYS A 193 -8.62 -12.85 4.83
C LYS A 193 -9.42 -12.06 3.79
N PRO A 194 -9.28 -12.33 2.49
CA PRO A 194 -10.05 -11.63 1.47
C PRO A 194 -11.55 -11.74 1.73
N SER A 195 -12.28 -10.64 1.61
CA SER A 195 -13.75 -10.63 1.74
C SER A 195 -14.41 -11.52 0.68
N LEU A 196 -13.87 -11.47 -0.55
CA LEU A 196 -14.31 -12.24 -1.71
C LEU A 196 -13.10 -12.87 -2.41
N LEU A 197 -12.82 -14.13 -2.09
CA LEU A 197 -11.65 -14.85 -2.59
C LEU A 197 -11.60 -14.93 -4.13
N GLU A 198 -12.76 -15.06 -4.78
CA GLU A 198 -12.84 -15.18 -6.24
C GLU A 198 -12.43 -13.88 -6.96
N SER A 199 -12.87 -12.72 -6.46
CA SER A 199 -12.46 -11.41 -7.00
C SER A 199 -10.99 -11.12 -6.70
N TRP A 200 -10.55 -11.44 -5.48
CA TRP A 200 -9.15 -11.30 -5.07
C TRP A 200 -8.20 -12.08 -6.00
N ASN A 201 -8.54 -13.33 -6.30
CA ASN A 201 -7.75 -14.17 -7.20
C ASN A 201 -7.76 -13.69 -8.66
N ARG A 202 -8.72 -12.83 -9.05
CA ARG A 202 -8.76 -12.16 -10.36
C ARG A 202 -8.03 -10.82 -10.40
N GLY A 203 -7.45 -10.38 -9.28
CA GLY A 203 -6.80 -9.07 -9.16
C GLY A 203 -7.75 -7.91 -8.84
N ASP A 204 -9.00 -8.19 -8.49
CA ASP A 204 -9.93 -7.18 -7.96
C ASP A 204 -9.88 -7.20 -6.42
N PHE A 205 -9.11 -6.25 -5.87
CA PHE A 205 -8.90 -6.09 -4.44
C PHE A 205 -9.89 -5.10 -3.79
N SER A 206 -10.81 -4.51 -4.56
CA SER A 206 -11.70 -3.44 -4.07
C SER A 206 -12.59 -3.86 -2.90
N GLY A 207 -12.87 -5.17 -2.77
CA GLY A 207 -13.63 -5.74 -1.66
C GLY A 207 -12.85 -5.84 -0.33
N GLY A 208 -11.54 -5.58 -0.34
CA GLY A 208 -10.70 -5.62 0.85
C GLY A 208 -10.66 -6.98 1.56
N CYS A 209 -10.37 -6.91 2.85
CA CYS A 209 -10.21 -8.05 3.74
C CYS A 209 -11.13 -7.94 4.95
N THR A 210 -11.50 -9.09 5.50
CA THR A 210 -12.28 -9.23 6.73
C THR A 210 -11.48 -10.00 7.76
N ARG A 211 -11.78 -9.79 9.03
CA ARG A 211 -11.13 -10.53 10.12
C ARG A 211 -11.39 -12.02 10.03
N LYS A 212 -10.40 -12.81 10.45
CA LYS A 212 -10.57 -14.26 10.63
C LYS A 212 -11.37 -14.56 11.89
N SER A 213 -11.03 -13.89 13.00
CA SER A 213 -11.69 -14.07 14.30
C SER A 213 -12.39 -12.81 14.81
N ILE A 214 -13.38 -13.02 15.68
CA ILE A 214 -14.11 -11.94 16.37
C ILE A 214 -13.23 -11.44 17.53
N LEU A 215 -13.13 -10.12 17.69
CA LEU A 215 -12.43 -9.48 18.79
C LEU A 215 -13.36 -9.25 19.98
N CYS A 216 -12.80 -8.98 21.16
CA CYS A 216 -13.57 -8.49 22.31
C CYS A 216 -14.67 -9.45 22.84
N GLY A 217 -14.46 -10.76 22.72
CA GLY A 217 -15.39 -11.78 23.24
C GLY A 217 -15.10 -12.18 24.69
N LYS A 218 -16.13 -12.62 25.43
CA LYS A 218 -15.96 -13.12 26.82
C LYS A 218 -15.04 -14.34 26.95
N ASN A 219 -14.78 -15.04 25.84
CA ASN A 219 -13.96 -16.25 25.73
C ASN A 219 -12.80 -16.10 24.73
N THR A 220 -12.52 -14.89 24.24
CA THR A 220 -11.40 -14.71 23.30
C THR A 220 -10.12 -14.59 24.11
N GLU A 221 -9.19 -15.52 23.86
CA GLU A 221 -7.79 -15.38 24.24
C GLU A 221 -7.33 -13.95 23.89
N SER A 222 -6.64 -13.30 24.82
CA SER A 222 -6.37 -11.86 24.85
C SER A 222 -6.07 -11.27 23.47
N ASP A 223 -6.84 -10.26 23.05
CA ASP A 223 -6.54 -9.46 21.86
C ASP A 223 -5.12 -8.90 21.94
N ILE A 224 -4.38 -8.96 20.83
CA ILE A 224 -3.04 -8.41 20.72
C ILE A 224 -3.00 -7.32 19.64
N PHE A 225 -1.85 -6.67 19.51
CA PHE A 225 -1.59 -5.69 18.46
C PHE A 225 -0.46 -6.16 17.56
N LEU A 226 -0.77 -6.22 16.27
CA LEU A 226 0.20 -6.38 15.20
C LEU A 226 0.93 -5.04 15.01
N SER A 227 2.26 -5.03 15.17
CA SER A 227 3.10 -3.85 14.90
C SER A 227 3.42 -3.78 13.42
N LEU A 228 2.99 -2.71 12.76
CA LEU A 228 3.29 -2.44 11.36
C LEU A 228 4.06 -1.13 11.26
N GLU A 229 5.29 -1.19 10.78
CA GLU A 229 6.19 -0.04 10.69
C GLU A 229 6.01 0.69 9.36
N MET A 230 6.29 2.00 9.34
CA MET A 230 6.28 2.83 8.12
C MET A 230 4.97 2.74 7.30
N MET A 231 3.83 2.65 8.00
CA MET A 231 2.53 2.53 7.36
C MET A 231 1.94 3.91 7.05
N LYS A 232 1.40 4.04 5.85
CA LYS A 232 0.36 5.03 5.55
C LYS A 232 -1.01 4.41 5.82
N VAL A 233 -1.93 5.21 6.34
CA VAL A 233 -3.29 4.82 6.72
C VAL A 233 -4.21 6.03 6.55
N GLY A 234 -5.50 5.80 6.30
CA GLY A 234 -6.51 6.86 6.29
C GLY A 234 -6.63 7.60 7.63
N ASN A 235 -7.40 8.69 7.62
CA ASN A 235 -7.55 9.55 8.80
C ASN A 235 -8.02 8.79 10.06
N PRO A 236 -7.47 9.14 11.25
CA PRO A 236 -7.93 8.60 12.52
C PRO A 236 -9.29 9.17 12.91
N ASP A 237 -10.01 8.43 13.75
CA ASP A 237 -11.31 8.87 14.28
C ASP A 237 -11.15 9.79 15.48
N THR A 238 -10.17 9.53 16.34
CA THR A 238 -9.89 10.36 17.52
C THR A 238 -8.39 10.57 17.75
N GLN A 239 -8.07 11.67 18.43
CA GLN A 239 -6.71 12.00 18.85
C GLN A 239 -6.69 12.56 20.27
N PHE A 240 -5.66 12.23 21.05
CA PHE A 240 -5.44 12.80 22.38
C PHE A 240 -3.96 12.79 22.76
N ASN A 241 -3.61 13.57 23.78
CA ASN A 241 -2.25 13.60 24.31
C ASN A 241 -2.04 12.41 25.27
N ALA A 242 -1.16 11.48 24.90
CA ALA A 242 -0.82 10.33 25.72
C ALA A 242 0.55 10.53 26.38
N LYS A 243 0.69 10.04 27.61
CA LYS A 243 1.96 10.07 28.36
C LYS A 243 2.96 9.07 27.78
N ASN A 244 2.47 7.92 27.33
CA ASN A 244 3.26 6.83 26.75
C ASN A 244 2.38 5.97 25.83
N ASP A 245 3.01 5.09 25.06
CA ASP A 245 2.36 4.11 24.18
C ASP A 245 1.33 3.23 24.92
N MET A 246 1.61 2.87 26.18
CA MET A 246 0.73 2.01 26.96
C MET A 246 -0.65 2.64 27.22
N GLU A 247 -0.72 3.97 27.35
CA GLU A 247 -2.00 4.67 27.49
C GLU A 247 -2.85 4.55 26.21
N CYS A 248 -2.23 4.67 25.03
CA CYS A 248 -2.91 4.40 23.75
C CYS A 248 -3.44 2.97 23.66
N LYS A 249 -2.58 2.02 24.03
CA LYS A 249 -2.90 0.60 24.00
C LYS A 249 -4.09 0.26 24.90
N ILE A 250 -4.10 0.77 26.13
CA ILE A 250 -5.18 0.53 27.09
C ILE A 250 -6.49 1.16 26.60
N GLU A 251 -6.45 2.43 26.16
CA GLU A 251 -7.63 3.12 25.63
C GLU A 251 -8.25 2.35 24.45
N CYS A 252 -7.41 1.83 23.55
CA CYS A 252 -7.86 1.00 22.44
C CYS A 252 -8.43 -0.35 22.92
N LEU A 253 -7.78 -1.03 23.87
CA LEU A 253 -8.27 -2.32 24.38
C LEU A 253 -9.63 -2.21 25.07
N ASP A 254 -9.81 -1.16 25.87
CA ASP A 254 -11.05 -0.89 26.63
C ASP A 254 -12.23 -0.52 25.72
N ASN A 255 -11.95 -0.07 24.50
CA ASN A 255 -12.97 0.18 23.48
C ASN A 255 -13.02 -0.93 22.43
N CYS A 256 -14.02 -1.79 22.49
CA CYS A 256 -14.20 -2.89 21.52
C CYS A 256 -14.43 -2.46 20.07
N ARG A 257 -14.72 -1.18 19.82
CA ARG A 257 -14.76 -0.65 18.45
C ARG A 257 -13.38 -0.28 17.93
N CYS A 258 -12.37 -0.16 18.79
CA CYS A 258 -11.02 0.17 18.35
C CYS A 258 -10.45 -0.92 17.43
N GLN A 259 -9.96 -0.48 16.29
CA GLN A 259 -9.40 -1.28 15.21
C GLN A 259 -7.88 -1.21 15.22
N ALA A 260 -7.32 -0.02 15.48
CA ALA A 260 -5.89 0.22 15.58
C ALA A 260 -5.58 1.50 16.36
N TYR A 261 -4.31 1.65 16.74
CA TYR A 261 -3.79 2.89 17.26
C TYR A 261 -2.39 3.21 16.69
N SER A 262 -1.99 4.47 16.80
CA SER A 262 -0.61 4.93 16.56
C SER A 262 -0.18 5.84 17.71
N TYR A 263 1.10 5.82 18.03
CA TYR A 263 1.71 6.65 19.06
C TYR A 263 2.96 7.33 18.51
N GLU A 264 2.97 8.67 18.51
CA GLU A 264 4.14 9.46 18.13
C GLU A 264 4.69 10.23 19.32
N VAL A 265 5.99 10.06 19.56
CA VAL A 265 6.73 10.80 20.57
C VAL A 265 7.00 12.20 20.04
N SER A 266 6.54 13.23 20.75
CA SER A 266 6.90 14.59 20.41
C SER A 266 8.39 14.83 20.70
N ASN A 267 9.19 15.11 19.68
CA ASN A 267 10.57 15.53 19.88
C ASN A 267 10.61 16.97 20.42
N ILE A 268 11.01 17.13 21.68
CA ILE A 268 11.18 18.45 22.32
C ILE A 268 12.38 19.15 21.69
N THR A 269 12.19 19.84 20.56
CA THR A 269 13.23 20.70 19.99
C THR A 269 12.83 22.17 20.05
N ARG A 270 13.43 22.83 21.04
CA ARG A 270 13.64 24.29 21.21
C ARG A 270 12.54 25.08 21.92
N ARG A 271 12.93 25.60 23.10
CA ARG A 271 12.28 26.61 23.96
C ARG A 271 11.00 26.17 24.69
N GLY A 272 11.16 25.36 25.74
CA GLY A 272 10.29 25.40 26.93
C GLY A 272 8.84 24.94 26.76
N GLY A 273 8.44 24.38 25.62
CA GLY A 273 7.13 23.74 25.46
C GLY A 273 7.11 22.34 26.09
N THR A 274 6.08 22.03 26.85
CA THR A 274 5.71 20.64 27.19
C THR A 274 5.24 19.95 25.91
N GLY A 275 6.16 19.28 25.20
CA GLY A 275 5.80 18.37 24.13
C GLY A 275 4.95 17.25 24.71
N SER A 276 3.71 17.11 24.25
CA SER A 276 2.85 15.98 24.57
C SER A 276 2.90 15.02 23.40
N SER A 277 3.34 13.78 23.65
CA SER A 277 3.20 12.69 22.68
C SER A 277 1.74 12.52 22.32
N VAL A 278 1.46 12.24 21.05
CA VAL A 278 0.11 12.20 20.52
C VAL A 278 -0.27 10.75 20.24
N CYS A 279 -1.50 10.43 20.61
CA CYS A 279 -2.16 9.18 20.35
C CYS A 279 -3.23 9.36 19.29
N TRP A 280 -3.28 8.46 18.31
CA TRP A 280 -4.37 8.36 17.35
C TRP A 280 -5.04 7.02 17.43
N ILE A 281 -6.37 7.02 17.32
CA ILE A 281 -7.19 5.82 17.40
C ILE A 281 -8.07 5.74 16.16
N TRP A 282 -8.13 4.53 15.59
CA TRP A 282 -9.08 4.15 14.56
C TRP A 282 -10.12 3.23 15.18
N SER A 283 -11.39 3.60 15.04
CA SER A 283 -12.59 2.85 15.40
C SER A 283 -13.36 2.34 14.19
N GLU A 284 -13.12 2.91 13.01
CA GLU A 284 -13.64 2.43 11.71
C GLU A 284 -12.65 1.53 10.97
N GLU A 285 -13.15 0.83 9.95
CA GLU A 285 -12.33 -0.09 9.15
C GLU A 285 -11.14 0.64 8.52
N LEU A 286 -9.94 0.08 8.69
CA LEU A 286 -8.72 0.70 8.20
C LEU A 286 -8.71 0.68 6.68
N ASN A 287 -8.56 1.85 6.08
CA ASN A 287 -8.51 2.03 4.63
C ASN A 287 -7.20 2.71 4.21
N ASN A 288 -6.93 2.68 2.91
CA ASN A 288 -5.80 3.39 2.30
C ASN A 288 -4.45 3.02 2.92
N LEU A 289 -4.29 1.74 3.27
CA LEU A 289 -3.07 1.22 3.86
C LEU A 289 -1.98 1.08 2.81
N GLN A 290 -0.79 1.58 3.09
CA GLN A 290 0.38 1.44 2.21
C GLN A 290 1.63 1.19 3.05
N GLU A 291 2.43 0.23 2.61
CA GLU A 291 3.68 -0.18 3.26
C GLU A 291 4.86 0.70 2.80
N GLU A 292 5.93 0.72 3.60
CA GLU A 292 7.20 1.40 3.29
C GLU A 292 7.03 2.85 2.86
N TYR A 293 6.09 3.53 3.49
CA TYR A 293 5.84 4.91 3.19
C TYR A 293 6.88 5.76 3.92
N ASP A 294 7.67 6.57 3.19
CA ASP A 294 8.82 7.31 3.74
C ASP A 294 8.47 8.22 4.93
N SER A 295 7.25 8.75 4.95
CA SER A 295 6.68 9.56 6.03
C SER A 295 5.60 8.81 6.82
N GLY A 296 5.55 7.48 6.68
CA GLY A 296 4.64 6.59 7.36
C GLY A 296 4.90 6.54 8.85
N GLN A 297 3.91 6.03 9.59
CA GLN A 297 3.96 5.87 11.04
C GLN A 297 3.80 4.41 11.45
N ASN A 298 4.16 4.13 12.69
CA ASN A 298 3.96 2.82 13.29
C ASN A 298 2.48 2.65 13.64
N LEU A 299 1.85 1.65 13.05
CA LEU A 299 0.45 1.34 13.22
C LEU A 299 0.31 0.01 13.98
N PHE A 300 -0.42 0.06 15.09
CA PHE A 300 -0.69 -1.10 15.94
C PHE A 300 -2.11 -1.58 15.68
N VAL A 301 -2.26 -2.65 14.90
CA VAL A 301 -3.57 -3.18 14.47
C VAL A 301 -4.07 -4.27 15.41
N ARG A 302 -5.30 -4.13 15.92
CA ARG A 302 -5.89 -5.07 16.86
C ARG A 302 -6.32 -6.36 16.15
N VAL A 303 -5.81 -7.49 16.65
CA VAL A 303 -6.03 -8.84 16.11
C VAL A 303 -6.16 -9.87 17.23
N ALA A 304 -6.78 -11.02 16.94
CA ALA A 304 -6.83 -12.13 17.88
C ALA A 304 -5.49 -12.88 17.88
N ILE A 305 -4.99 -13.25 19.05
CA ILE A 305 -3.70 -13.95 19.20
C ILE A 305 -3.63 -15.26 18.39
N SER A 306 -4.76 -15.96 18.30
CA SER A 306 -4.92 -17.20 17.53
C SER A 306 -4.67 -17.03 16.02
N ASP A 307 -4.85 -15.81 15.51
CA ASP A 307 -4.77 -15.54 14.07
C ASP A 307 -3.37 -15.13 13.61
N THR A 308 -2.48 -14.79 14.55
CA THR A 308 -1.07 -14.44 14.32
C THR A 308 -0.10 -15.52 14.78
N GLU A 309 -0.44 -16.26 15.84
CA GLU A 309 0.38 -17.34 16.39
C GLU A 309 -0.36 -18.68 16.33
N SER A 310 -0.57 -19.20 15.11
CA SER A 310 -1.34 -20.45 14.94
C SER A 310 -0.66 -21.69 15.54
N THR A 311 0.65 -21.63 15.82
CA THR A 311 1.43 -22.66 16.56
C THR A 311 2.53 -21.96 17.37
N THR A 312 3.00 -22.57 18.46
CA THR A 312 4.16 -22.08 19.26
C THR A 312 5.48 -22.06 18.46
N ARG A 313 5.49 -22.66 17.27
CA ARG A 313 6.65 -22.77 16.39
C ARG A 313 6.60 -21.84 15.19
N ASN A 314 5.51 -21.14 14.94
CA ASN A 314 5.53 -20.07 13.95
C ASN A 314 6.45 -18.94 14.42
N CYS A 315 7.06 -18.25 13.47
CA CYS A 315 7.76 -17.02 13.79
C CYS A 315 6.77 -15.88 13.98
N GLU A 316 7.17 -14.89 14.77
CA GLU A 316 6.46 -13.62 14.85
C GLU A 316 6.29 -13.02 13.45
N THR A 317 5.18 -12.30 13.25
CA THR A 317 4.92 -11.57 11.99
C THR A 317 6.02 -10.55 11.73
N CYS A 318 6.42 -10.40 10.48
CA CYS A 318 7.34 -9.37 10.05
C CYS A 318 6.61 -8.38 9.15
N GLY A 319 6.27 -7.21 9.69
CA GLY A 319 5.36 -6.29 9.02
C GLY A 319 4.05 -6.98 8.64
N THR A 320 3.68 -6.91 7.38
CA THR A 320 2.45 -7.54 6.83
C THR A 320 2.62 -9.01 6.47
N ASN A 321 3.82 -9.57 6.63
CA ASN A 321 4.14 -10.95 6.25
C ASN A 321 4.02 -11.90 7.44
N MET A 322 3.22 -12.96 7.27
CA MET A 322 3.27 -14.13 8.15
C MET A 322 4.39 -15.07 7.70
N ILE A 323 5.21 -15.51 8.64
CA ILE A 323 6.26 -16.52 8.41
C ILE A 323 5.77 -17.86 8.97
N PRO A 324 5.10 -18.69 8.15
CA PRO A 324 4.55 -19.97 8.60
C PRO A 324 5.66 -20.99 8.86
N TYR A 325 5.44 -21.92 9.79
CA TYR A 325 6.24 -23.15 9.82
C TYR A 325 6.17 -23.87 8.44
N PRO A 326 7.30 -24.38 7.89
CA PRO A 326 8.61 -24.54 8.51
C PRO A 326 9.57 -23.35 8.36
N LEU A 327 9.19 -22.29 7.65
CA LEU A 327 10.07 -21.15 7.39
C LEU A 327 10.51 -20.52 8.71
N SER A 328 11.78 -20.08 8.77
CA SER A 328 12.38 -19.61 10.01
C SER A 328 13.14 -18.29 9.80
N THR A 329 12.86 -17.33 10.69
CA THR A 329 13.62 -16.06 10.83
C THR A 329 14.63 -16.09 11.97
N GLY A 330 14.72 -17.20 12.71
CA GLY A 330 15.63 -17.32 13.85
C GLY A 330 15.56 -18.68 14.53
N PRO A 331 16.54 -19.01 15.40
CA PRO A 331 16.66 -20.34 15.99
C PRO A 331 15.52 -20.73 16.96
N LYS A 332 14.66 -19.77 17.34
CA LYS A 332 13.56 -19.97 18.28
C LYS A 332 12.23 -20.29 17.61
N CYS A 333 12.12 -20.12 16.29
CA CYS A 333 10.89 -20.31 15.53
C CYS A 333 11.19 -20.99 14.18
N GLY A 334 10.17 -21.55 13.55
CA GLY A 334 10.30 -22.37 12.36
C GLY A 334 11.11 -23.65 12.59
N ASP A 335 11.65 -24.19 11.51
CA ASP A 335 12.59 -25.31 11.52
C ASP A 335 14.01 -24.83 11.17
N PRO A 336 15.06 -25.25 11.91
CA PRO A 336 16.44 -24.86 11.63
C PRO A 336 16.92 -25.17 10.21
N MET A 337 16.31 -26.13 9.51
CA MET A 337 16.65 -26.43 8.11
C MET A 337 16.18 -25.35 7.13
N TYR A 338 15.24 -24.50 7.53
CA TYR A 338 14.60 -23.47 6.71
C TYR A 338 14.96 -22.06 7.21
N PHE A 339 16.03 -21.94 8.00
CA PHE A 339 16.53 -20.68 8.55
C PHE A 339 17.29 -19.87 7.49
N ASN A 340 16.53 -19.25 6.60
CA ASN A 340 17.01 -18.43 5.49
C ASN A 340 16.28 -17.08 5.40
N PHE A 341 15.36 -16.79 6.31
CA PHE A 341 14.60 -15.54 6.30
C PHE A 341 15.16 -14.58 7.35
N HIS A 342 15.08 -13.29 7.05
CA HIS A 342 15.44 -12.23 7.97
C HIS A 342 14.34 -11.18 7.99
N CYS A 343 14.01 -10.70 9.18
CA CYS A 343 13.04 -9.62 9.36
C CYS A 343 13.76 -8.32 9.70
N ASN A 344 13.56 -7.30 8.88
CA ASN A 344 13.96 -5.94 9.23
C ASN A 344 12.88 -5.31 10.11
N ILE A 345 13.13 -5.27 11.41
CA ILE A 345 12.18 -4.73 12.41
C ILE A 345 11.92 -3.23 12.28
N THR A 346 12.73 -2.47 11.52
CA THR A 346 12.53 -1.03 11.32
C THR A 346 11.58 -0.75 10.15
N THR A 347 11.57 -1.62 9.13
CA THR A 347 10.76 -1.42 7.92
C THR A 347 9.63 -2.43 7.79
N GLY A 348 9.62 -3.49 8.59
CA GLY A 348 8.70 -4.62 8.43
C GLY A 348 9.01 -5.52 7.23
N GLN A 349 10.13 -5.30 6.52
CA GLN A 349 10.51 -6.08 5.34
C GLN A 349 11.05 -7.45 5.70
N VAL A 350 10.65 -8.45 4.92
CA VAL A 350 11.24 -9.78 4.94
C VAL A 350 12.27 -9.90 3.83
N SER A 351 13.44 -10.43 4.15
CA SER A 351 14.44 -10.82 3.15
C SER A 351 14.77 -12.31 3.24
N PHE A 352 15.18 -12.88 2.12
CA PHE A 352 15.58 -14.27 1.98
C PHE A 352 17.03 -14.36 1.53
N ASP A 353 17.83 -15.11 2.28
CA ASP A 353 19.25 -15.34 2.03
C ASP A 353 19.43 -16.58 1.16
N ALA A 354 19.98 -16.37 -0.04
CA ALA A 354 20.35 -17.42 -0.97
C ALA A 354 21.87 -17.35 -1.27
N PRO A 355 22.48 -18.39 -1.87
CA PRO A 355 23.89 -18.36 -2.26
C PRO A 355 24.25 -17.18 -3.17
N GLY A 356 23.31 -16.72 -3.99
CA GLY A 356 23.48 -15.57 -4.88
C GLY A 356 23.31 -14.20 -4.22
N GLY A 357 23.00 -14.11 -2.93
CA GLY A 357 22.77 -12.86 -2.19
C GLY A 357 21.47 -12.86 -1.39
N THR A 358 21.11 -11.69 -0.87
CA THR A 358 19.89 -11.46 -0.09
C THR A 358 18.84 -10.79 -0.97
N TYR A 359 17.65 -11.38 -1.01
CA TYR A 359 16.54 -10.95 -1.87
C TYR A 359 15.37 -10.49 -1.00
N ARG A 360 14.65 -9.44 -1.43
CA ARG A 360 13.46 -8.98 -0.72
C ARG A 360 12.30 -9.93 -1.03
N VAL A 361 11.63 -10.43 0.00
CA VAL A 361 10.44 -11.28 -0.14
C VAL A 361 9.23 -10.37 -0.28
N THR A 362 8.46 -10.56 -1.35
CA THR A 362 7.27 -9.74 -1.62
C THR A 362 6.01 -10.43 -1.09
N ASN A 363 5.84 -11.72 -1.39
CA ASN A 363 4.70 -12.51 -0.95
C ASN A 363 5.09 -13.94 -0.52
N ILE A 364 4.39 -14.48 0.48
CA ILE A 364 4.51 -15.89 0.92
C ILE A 364 3.17 -16.60 0.76
N TYR A 365 3.17 -17.76 0.10
CA TYR A 365 2.00 -18.62 -0.13
C TYR A 365 2.18 -19.97 0.56
N PRO A 366 1.82 -20.09 1.85
CA PRO A 366 1.99 -21.31 2.63
C PRO A 366 1.32 -22.53 1.98
N GLU A 367 0.08 -22.36 1.52
CA GLU A 367 -0.75 -23.41 0.90
C GLU A 367 -0.14 -23.98 -0.39
N LYS A 368 0.64 -23.17 -1.10
CA LYS A 368 1.32 -23.56 -2.36
C LYS A 368 2.78 -23.92 -2.14
N ARG A 369 3.27 -23.85 -0.88
CA ARG A 369 4.69 -23.96 -0.50
C ARG A 369 5.64 -23.18 -1.39
N LYS A 370 5.28 -21.92 -1.66
CA LYS A 370 6.13 -21.02 -2.43
C LYS A 370 6.09 -19.59 -1.91
N PHE A 371 7.14 -18.84 -2.17
CA PHE A 371 7.22 -17.42 -1.91
C PHE A 371 7.84 -16.73 -3.13
N ILE A 372 7.63 -15.43 -3.21
CA ILE A 372 8.10 -14.58 -4.30
C ILE A 372 9.14 -13.62 -3.75
N VAL A 373 10.20 -13.42 -4.53
CA VAL A 373 11.23 -12.44 -4.20
C VAL A 373 11.49 -11.49 -5.38
N GLN A 374 11.89 -10.28 -5.02
CA GLN A 374 12.17 -9.18 -5.95
C GLN A 374 13.66 -9.11 -6.30
N ILE A 375 13.97 -8.79 -7.57
CA ILE A 375 15.33 -8.52 -8.04
C ILE A 375 15.49 -7.01 -8.27
N LYS A 376 16.52 -6.43 -7.66
CA LYS A 376 16.79 -4.98 -7.71
C LYS A 376 17.17 -4.42 -9.11
N ASP A 377 17.35 -5.28 -10.12
CA ASP A 377 17.77 -4.89 -11.47
C ASP A 377 16.80 -5.43 -12.54
N ALA A 378 15.82 -4.61 -12.92
CA ALA A 378 14.70 -4.88 -13.84
C ALA A 378 15.09 -5.11 -15.33
N ASN A 379 16.35 -5.47 -15.61
CA ASN A 379 16.85 -5.79 -16.95
C ASN A 379 17.58 -7.15 -17.01
N ASN A 380 17.58 -7.92 -15.91
CA ASN A 380 18.44 -9.10 -15.76
C ASN A 380 17.74 -10.45 -15.99
N CYS A 381 16.53 -10.50 -16.53
CA CYS A 381 15.95 -11.77 -16.99
C CYS A 381 16.80 -12.47 -18.09
N GLY A 382 17.76 -11.75 -18.71
CA GLY A 382 18.78 -12.32 -19.60
C GLY A 382 20.12 -12.66 -18.94
N ASP A 383 20.34 -12.28 -17.67
CA ASP A 383 21.60 -12.53 -16.96
C ASP A 383 21.65 -13.95 -16.39
N ARG A 384 22.16 -14.86 -17.22
CA ARG A 384 22.42 -16.26 -16.83
C ARG A 384 23.35 -16.36 -15.61
N SER A 385 24.20 -15.38 -15.34
CA SER A 385 25.11 -15.43 -14.18
C SER A 385 24.36 -15.32 -12.86
N LEU A 386 23.36 -14.44 -12.77
CA LEU A 386 22.53 -14.31 -11.58
C LEU A 386 21.65 -15.56 -11.38
N GLN A 387 21.09 -16.05 -12.49
CA GLN A 387 20.33 -17.30 -12.52
C GLN A 387 21.15 -18.49 -12.00
N ASP A 388 22.35 -18.67 -12.52
CA ASP A 388 23.24 -19.76 -12.10
C ASP A 388 23.66 -19.64 -10.63
N LYS A 389 23.79 -18.42 -10.09
CA LYS A 389 24.12 -18.19 -8.66
C LYS A 389 22.95 -18.48 -7.72
N ILE A 390 21.71 -18.15 -8.11
CA ILE A 390 20.52 -18.43 -7.29
C ILE A 390 20.16 -19.92 -7.37
N LEU A 391 20.30 -20.54 -8.55
CA LEU A 391 20.05 -21.97 -8.76
C LEU A 391 21.07 -22.88 -8.06
N GLN A 392 22.18 -22.34 -7.53
CA GLN A 392 23.19 -23.07 -6.77
C GLN A 392 22.75 -23.43 -5.34
N PHE A 393 21.45 -23.61 -5.10
CA PHE A 393 21.01 -24.30 -3.89
C PHE A 393 21.69 -25.67 -3.83
N ASN A 394 22.41 -25.92 -2.72
CA ASN A 394 23.04 -27.21 -2.49
C ASN A 394 21.97 -28.32 -2.55
N ARG A 395 22.35 -29.56 -2.92
CA ARG A 395 21.41 -30.71 -2.95
C ARG A 395 20.66 -30.94 -1.62
N SER A 396 21.18 -30.42 -0.52
CA SER A 396 20.61 -30.50 0.82
C SER A 396 19.74 -29.29 1.21
N SER A 397 19.63 -28.27 0.36
CA SER A 397 18.74 -27.13 0.62
C SER A 397 17.29 -27.56 0.43
N PRO A 398 16.37 -27.17 1.33
CA PRO A 398 14.95 -27.42 1.14
C PRO A 398 14.32 -26.49 0.10
N PHE A 399 15.05 -25.49 -0.42
CA PHE A 399 14.53 -24.50 -1.35
C PHE A 399 14.87 -24.83 -2.80
N LYS A 400 13.93 -24.58 -3.70
CA LYS A 400 14.06 -24.80 -5.15
C LYS A 400 13.41 -23.67 -5.91
N VAL A 401 14.07 -23.16 -6.94
CA VAL A 401 13.45 -22.18 -7.85
C VAL A 401 12.36 -22.90 -8.65
N ILE A 402 11.11 -22.42 -8.57
CA ILE A 402 9.97 -23.01 -9.28
C ILE A 402 9.84 -22.38 -10.67
N SER A 403 9.92 -21.05 -10.74
CA SER A 403 9.77 -20.32 -12.00
C SER A 403 10.69 -19.12 -12.04
N TRP A 404 11.17 -18.82 -13.25
CA TRP A 404 12.11 -17.75 -13.54
C TRP A 404 11.46 -16.82 -14.56
N CYS A 405 11.26 -15.55 -14.19
CA CYS A 405 10.71 -14.52 -15.09
C CYS A 405 9.42 -14.95 -15.81
N ASN A 406 8.46 -15.53 -15.09
CA ASN A 406 7.14 -15.82 -15.67
C ASN A 406 6.30 -14.55 -15.64
N PHE A 407 6.10 -13.93 -16.81
CA PHE A 407 5.11 -12.88 -17.01
C PHE A 407 3.71 -13.44 -16.82
N GLY A 408 3.21 -13.38 -15.58
CA GLY A 408 1.78 -13.32 -15.34
C GLY A 408 1.31 -11.95 -15.75
N GLN A 409 0.77 -11.80 -16.97
CA GLN A 409 -0.21 -10.75 -17.21
C GLN A 409 -1.42 -11.09 -16.31
N ALA A 410 -1.36 -10.69 -15.04
CA ALA A 410 -2.58 -10.36 -14.35
C ALA A 410 -3.19 -9.24 -15.20
N ASN A 411 -4.31 -9.54 -15.84
CA ASN A 411 -5.11 -8.59 -16.60
C ASN A 411 -5.66 -7.54 -15.62
N PHE A 412 -4.79 -6.62 -15.18
CA PHE A 412 -5.22 -5.43 -14.49
C PHE A 412 -5.90 -4.55 -15.53
N SER A 413 -7.23 -4.48 -15.43
CA SER A 413 -8.07 -3.55 -16.20
C SER A 413 -7.90 -2.09 -15.74
N SER A 414 -6.72 -1.70 -15.30
CA SER A 414 -6.38 -0.31 -15.05
C SER A 414 -5.56 0.19 -16.23
N ASP A 415 -6.10 1.14 -17.00
CA ASP A 415 -5.47 1.87 -18.12
C ASP A 415 -4.16 2.63 -17.74
N LEU A 416 -3.56 2.33 -16.59
CA LEU A 416 -2.33 2.90 -16.08
C LEU A 416 -1.24 1.83 -16.14
N SER A 417 -0.33 1.97 -17.11
CA SER A 417 0.86 1.14 -17.29
C SER A 417 1.90 1.45 -16.19
N PHE A 418 1.69 0.95 -14.97
CA PHE A 418 2.74 0.87 -13.96
C PHE A 418 3.44 -0.48 -14.11
N LYS A 419 4.67 -0.49 -14.62
CA LYS A 419 5.50 -1.71 -14.65
C LYS A 419 5.94 -2.02 -13.20
N GLY A 420 5.61 -3.20 -12.70
CA GLY A 420 6.23 -3.75 -11.49
C GLY A 420 7.70 -4.11 -11.72
N GLU A 421 8.45 -4.34 -10.65
CA GLU A 421 9.82 -4.88 -10.75
C GLU A 421 9.80 -6.38 -11.09
N ASP A 422 10.92 -6.91 -11.59
CA ASP A 422 11.03 -8.33 -11.93
C ASP A 422 11.03 -9.20 -10.66
N GLU A 423 10.13 -10.19 -10.62
CA GLU A 423 9.94 -11.13 -9.51
C GLU A 423 10.16 -12.59 -9.95
N PHE A 424 10.54 -13.47 -9.01
CA PHE A 424 10.61 -14.91 -9.26
C PHE A 424 10.15 -15.75 -8.07
N GLU A 425 9.77 -17.00 -8.35
CA GLU A 425 9.14 -17.89 -7.39
C GLU A 425 10.11 -18.95 -6.86
N ILE A 426 10.22 -19.02 -5.53
CA ILE A 426 10.98 -20.05 -4.82
C ILE A 426 9.99 -20.94 -4.06
N GLY A 427 10.09 -22.24 -4.31
CA GLY A 427 9.40 -23.28 -3.59
C GLY A 427 10.21 -23.84 -2.44
N TRP A 428 9.54 -24.47 -1.48
CA TRP A 428 10.20 -25.26 -0.46
C TRP A 428 9.65 -26.68 -0.36
N ASP A 429 10.53 -27.60 -0.01
CA ASP A 429 10.20 -29.00 0.21
C ASP A 429 9.37 -29.17 1.48
N PRO A 430 8.56 -30.25 1.59
CA PRO A 430 7.79 -30.51 2.81
C PRO A 430 8.73 -30.81 4.00
N PRO A 431 8.44 -30.28 5.20
CA PRO A 431 9.29 -30.51 6.36
C PRO A 431 9.11 -31.93 6.93
N PRO A 432 10.19 -32.54 7.47
CA PRO A 432 10.09 -33.73 8.31
C PRO A 432 9.41 -33.41 9.65
N GLU A 433 9.26 -34.41 10.52
CA GLU A 433 8.72 -34.18 11.86
C GLU A 433 9.53 -33.11 12.63
N PRO A 434 8.87 -32.16 13.32
CA PRO A 434 9.54 -31.06 14.01
C PRO A 434 10.53 -31.55 15.06
N THR A 435 11.66 -30.85 15.23
CA THR A 435 12.61 -31.14 16.32
C THR A 435 12.05 -30.77 17.68
N CYS A 436 12.38 -31.53 18.71
CA CYS A 436 11.93 -31.30 20.08
C CYS A 436 13.04 -31.56 21.09
N SER A 437 13.03 -30.78 22.17
CA SER A 437 13.85 -30.98 23.37
C SER A 437 13.02 -31.53 24.52
N SER A 438 11.71 -31.24 24.53
CA SER A 438 10.78 -31.63 25.58
C SER A 438 9.43 -32.09 25.00
N PRO A 439 8.59 -32.82 25.76
CA PRO A 439 7.25 -33.19 25.33
C PRO A 439 6.33 -31.99 25.05
N THR A 440 6.54 -30.86 25.72
CA THR A 440 5.72 -29.64 25.51
C THR A 440 5.95 -29.02 24.14
N ASP A 441 7.11 -29.24 23.53
CA ASP A 441 7.43 -28.73 22.19
C ASP A 441 6.58 -29.39 21.10
N CYS A 442 5.94 -30.52 21.41
CA CYS A 442 5.10 -31.27 20.49
C CYS A 442 3.59 -30.99 20.67
N LYS A 443 3.23 -30.00 21.50
CA LYS A 443 1.83 -29.71 21.85
C LYS A 443 1.00 -29.27 20.64
N ASP A 444 1.63 -28.59 19.68
CA ASP A 444 0.96 -28.09 18.47
C ASP A 444 0.62 -29.19 17.46
N TRP A 445 1.17 -30.38 17.63
CA TRP A 445 0.95 -31.53 16.75
C TRP A 445 0.24 -32.64 17.53
N PRO A 446 -1.10 -32.66 17.50
CA PRO A 446 -1.89 -33.72 18.13
C PRO A 446 -1.39 -35.10 17.70
N ASN A 447 -1.45 -36.06 18.63
CA ASN A 447 -0.98 -37.43 18.39
C ASN A 447 0.51 -37.55 18.09
N SER A 448 1.35 -36.62 18.52
CA SER A 448 2.82 -36.76 18.48
C SER A 448 3.46 -36.87 19.88
N THR A 449 4.70 -37.35 19.95
CA THR A 449 5.51 -37.48 21.16
C THR A 449 6.99 -37.25 20.87
N CYS A 450 7.69 -36.57 21.78
CA CYS A 450 9.11 -36.24 21.61
C CYS A 450 10.05 -37.44 21.82
N ASN A 451 10.49 -38.05 20.72
CA ASN A 451 11.28 -39.28 20.72
C ASN A 451 12.59 -39.12 19.91
N SER A 452 13.58 -39.94 20.24
CA SER A 452 14.85 -39.98 19.51
C SER A 452 14.70 -40.67 18.16
N THR A 453 15.26 -40.05 17.12
CA THR A 453 15.34 -40.60 15.76
C THR A 453 16.71 -41.23 15.50
N GLY A 454 16.80 -42.07 14.46
CA GLY A 454 18.04 -42.81 14.12
C GLY A 454 19.22 -41.92 13.72
N ASP A 455 18.98 -40.63 13.44
CA ASP A 455 19.98 -39.59 13.16
C ASP A 455 20.53 -38.91 14.44
N GLY A 456 20.14 -39.38 15.63
CA GLY A 456 20.59 -38.84 16.92
C GLY A 456 19.89 -37.55 17.35
N LYS A 457 18.93 -37.04 16.56
CA LYS A 457 18.09 -35.90 16.94
C LYS A 457 16.83 -36.40 17.68
N ARG A 458 16.14 -35.50 18.37
CA ARG A 458 14.80 -35.77 18.94
C ARG A 458 13.76 -35.00 18.14
N ARG A 459 12.67 -35.69 17.78
CA ARG A 459 11.58 -35.14 16.95
C ARG A 459 10.21 -35.52 17.53
N CYS A 460 9.20 -34.73 17.18
CA CYS A 460 7.81 -34.97 17.51
C CYS A 460 7.23 -36.09 16.63
N LEU A 461 7.55 -37.34 16.98
CA LEU A 461 7.12 -38.52 16.22
C LEU A 461 5.65 -38.83 16.49
N CYS A 462 4.92 -39.16 15.42
CA CYS A 462 3.53 -39.58 15.53
C CYS A 462 3.39 -40.86 16.39
N LYS A 463 2.34 -40.89 17.21
CA LYS A 463 1.96 -42.05 18.03
C LYS A 463 1.54 -43.22 17.13
N SER A 464 1.51 -44.43 17.69
CA SER A 464 1.06 -45.63 16.99
C SER A 464 -0.27 -45.41 16.26
N ASN A 465 -0.34 -45.82 14.99
CA ASN A 465 -1.46 -45.66 14.04
C ASN A 465 -1.59 -44.30 13.34
N PHE A 466 -0.70 -43.36 13.63
CA PHE A 466 -0.62 -42.07 12.94
C PHE A 466 0.66 -41.96 12.13
N VAL A 467 0.59 -41.27 11.00
CA VAL A 467 1.72 -40.99 10.12
C VAL A 467 1.81 -39.47 9.92
N TRP A 468 3.03 -38.96 9.85
CA TRP A 468 3.25 -37.53 9.59
C TRP A 468 2.80 -37.19 8.17
N ASP A 469 1.80 -36.32 8.06
CA ASP A 469 1.41 -35.69 6.82
C ASP A 469 2.05 -34.30 6.75
N SER A 470 3.12 -34.23 5.96
CA SER A 470 3.86 -32.99 5.70
C SER A 470 3.06 -31.93 4.93
N LEU A 471 1.93 -32.29 4.31
CA LEU A 471 1.04 -31.33 3.63
C LEU A 471 0.17 -30.60 4.64
N SER A 472 -0.46 -31.34 5.56
CA SER A 472 -1.30 -30.78 6.62
C SER A 472 -0.51 -30.37 7.86
N LEU A 473 0.81 -30.60 7.87
CA LEU A 473 1.71 -30.41 9.01
C LEU A 473 1.17 -31.05 10.29
N ASN A 474 0.68 -32.29 10.20
CA ASN A 474 0.02 -32.97 11.33
C ASN A 474 0.13 -34.50 11.25
N CYS A 475 -0.06 -35.17 12.38
CA CYS A 475 -0.14 -36.62 12.45
C CYS A 475 -1.55 -37.11 12.08
N THR A 476 -1.72 -37.70 10.90
CA THR A 476 -3.00 -38.18 10.39
C THR A 476 -3.11 -39.70 10.50
N GLN A 477 -4.33 -40.22 10.64
CA GLN A 477 -4.55 -41.66 10.77
C GLN A 477 -4.44 -42.30 9.37
N GLY A 478 -3.74 -43.43 9.25
CA GLY A 478 -3.39 -44.06 7.96
C GLY A 478 -4.56 -44.46 7.02
N LYS A 479 -5.82 -44.19 7.36
CA LYS A 479 -6.98 -44.36 6.48
C LYS A 479 -7.25 -43.15 5.56
N ASP A 480 -6.76 -41.96 5.89
CA ASP A 480 -6.97 -40.75 5.06
C ASP A 480 -6.01 -40.62 3.87
N MET A 481 -4.92 -41.40 3.84
CA MET A 481 -3.96 -41.43 2.72
C MET A 481 -4.52 -42.01 1.40
N LEU A 482 -5.67 -42.70 1.44
CA LEU A 482 -6.31 -43.24 0.23
C LEU A 482 -7.20 -42.22 -0.51
N LEU A 483 -7.59 -41.12 0.14
CA LEU A 483 -8.40 -40.07 -0.49
C LEU A 483 -7.54 -38.97 -1.13
N SER A 484 -6.37 -38.63 -0.56
CA SER A 484 -5.48 -37.58 -1.10
C SER A 484 -4.69 -37.99 -2.35
N LYS A 485 -4.63 -39.28 -2.69
CA LYS A 485 -4.04 -39.78 -3.96
C LYS A 485 -5.02 -39.87 -5.13
N SER A 486 -6.31 -39.57 -4.91
CA SER A 486 -7.35 -39.67 -5.95
C SER A 486 -7.68 -38.35 -6.66
N MET A 487 -7.02 -37.25 -6.28
CA MET A 487 -7.08 -35.96 -6.97
C MET A 487 -5.66 -35.53 -7.36
N GLN A 488 -5.11 -36.18 -8.39
CA GLN A 488 -3.96 -35.69 -9.13
C GLN A 488 -4.19 -35.89 -10.62
#